data_AF-A0A6P4Z5T0-F1
#
_entry.id   AF-A0A6P4Z5T0-F1
#
_cell.length_a   1.000
_cell.length_b   1.000
_cell.length_c   1.000
_cell.angle_alpha   90.00
_cell.angle_beta   90.00
_cell.angle_gamma   90.00
#
_symmetry.space_group_name_H-M   'P 1'
#
loop_
_entity.id
_entity.type
_entity.pdbx_description
1 polymer ?
#
loop_
_entity_poly.entity_id
_entity_poly.type
_entity_poly.pdbx_seq_one_letter_code
_entity_poly.pdbx_strand_id
1 'polypeptide(L)'
;MMWRLVLFVTALGWSGYSQGEQEYLTTLEKWDLFKVRASGPMTNANVQAACEAEGLWHPCYYTGHGTCTGVWTSECVKLDGSDGGSCRTLSVLSNSLCGTVNAHECKALDDTFVYQPGSQSAYGVDYDTGHWGMEGANHTDKYALCAGQQEYLTTWDGLTFYKVRVKGEMTNTNLVATCELSGMSYPCHGTGLGTCTSHWSSDCLRFSHTGSSCQNTLTFLSSRLCGTTTAYRCPALQNTYVKYPSGYHDSTYGVTTSGWDSSGYRSSDRYAVCAAQHCDISPCLHGTCVQALKNHTCVCDAGWSGEYCDTLTDICSSNPCLSGGTCVTEETGYSCTCPPHTTGNNCETVLHTDKCYRISADRLPNQEATMACEDIHGHLVKINDPVDQQVLAGYLDTGRNVSFWTSNKISTMSLCTCADGAPLSATSPWMYSAADQDMCVLLDSEAGYTGTYQPCAEEHNYVCQSEAVTCQINECQNGGNCSSCFGDSSVFCDCPQGFTGTFCETVDWCDPNPCPLDWACVNQNGGIYCAVPSRERTSSSSFCAAAPCGPGLTCKEDDTAGYFCLSG
;
A
#
# COMPACT_ATOMS: atom_id res chain seq x y z
N MET A 1 65.41 -39.04 30.04
CA MET A 1 64.64 -38.51 31.19
C MET A 1 63.48 -37.71 30.63
N MET A 2 62.26 -38.05 31.07
CA MET A 2 60.97 -37.37 30.86
C MET A 2 60.38 -37.31 29.44
N TRP A 3 59.49 -38.28 29.19
CA TRP A 3 58.34 -38.16 28.28
C TRP A 3 57.33 -37.13 28.81
N ARG A 4 56.72 -36.33 27.93
CA ARG A 4 55.44 -35.66 28.20
C ARG A 4 54.34 -36.37 27.42
N LEU A 5 53.51 -37.13 28.14
CA LEU A 5 52.22 -37.62 27.69
C LEU A 5 51.26 -36.43 27.53
N VAL A 6 50.70 -36.28 26.34
CA VAL A 6 49.51 -35.44 26.09
C VAL A 6 48.30 -36.35 26.29
N LEU A 7 47.52 -36.08 27.34
CA LEU A 7 46.23 -36.72 27.60
C LEU A 7 45.19 -36.16 26.62
N PHE A 8 44.79 -36.97 25.65
CA PHE A 8 43.51 -36.79 24.95
C PHE A 8 42.39 -37.23 25.90
N VAL A 9 41.62 -36.27 26.41
CA VAL A 9 40.32 -36.58 27.02
C VAL A 9 39.32 -36.67 25.87
N THR A 10 38.98 -37.90 25.50
CA THR A 10 37.84 -38.19 24.65
C THR A 10 36.57 -37.88 25.43
N ALA A 11 35.90 -36.77 25.10
CA ALA A 11 34.53 -36.53 25.52
C ALA A 11 33.63 -37.51 24.74
N LEU A 12 33.12 -38.52 25.44
CA LEU A 12 32.01 -39.33 24.97
C LEU A 12 30.78 -38.43 24.88
N GLY A 13 30.43 -38.02 23.66
CA GLY A 13 29.20 -37.30 23.37
C GLY A 13 28.00 -38.21 23.68
N TRP A 14 27.19 -37.78 24.62
CA TRP A 14 25.79 -38.20 24.73
C TRP A 14 24.92 -37.04 24.28
N SER A 15 24.13 -37.34 23.26
CA SER A 15 23.16 -36.49 22.58
C SER A 15 22.06 -36.01 23.52
N GLY A 16 21.97 -34.70 23.72
CA GLY A 16 20.73 -34.00 24.07
C GLY A 16 20.32 -33.15 22.88
N TYR A 17 19.27 -33.58 22.17
CA TYR A 17 18.64 -32.80 21.10
C TYR A 17 18.12 -31.48 21.70
N SER A 18 18.38 -30.34 21.06
CA SER A 18 17.88 -29.03 21.46
C SER A 18 16.36 -28.98 21.32
N GLN A 19 15.65 -29.11 22.43
CA GLN A 19 14.23 -28.85 22.55
C GLN A 19 14.06 -27.36 22.95
N GLY A 20 13.24 -26.60 22.22
CA GLY A 20 12.85 -25.23 22.60
C GLY A 20 13.54 -24.06 21.88
N GLU A 21 14.06 -24.26 20.67
CA GLU A 21 14.45 -23.13 19.82
C GLU A 21 13.19 -22.49 19.22
N GLN A 22 12.90 -21.27 19.66
CA GLN A 22 11.80 -20.44 19.16
C GLN A 22 12.33 -19.45 18.14
N GLU A 23 11.68 -19.36 17.00
CA GLU A 23 11.92 -18.35 15.97
C GLU A 23 10.66 -17.48 15.87
N TYR A 24 10.81 -16.18 16.14
CA TYR A 24 9.72 -15.21 15.98
C TYR A 24 9.39 -15.00 14.51
N LEU A 25 8.10 -15.04 14.17
CA LEU A 25 7.60 -14.80 12.81
C LEU A 25 7.09 -13.38 12.64
N THR A 26 5.99 -13.04 13.32
CA THR A 26 5.27 -11.77 13.20
C THR A 26 4.26 -11.62 14.34
N THR A 27 3.70 -10.43 14.49
CA THR A 27 2.53 -10.17 15.34
C THR A 27 1.31 -9.99 14.44
N LEU A 28 0.27 -10.80 14.67
CA LEU A 28 -1.02 -10.68 14.01
C LEU A 28 -2.07 -10.27 15.05
N GLU A 29 -2.58 -9.05 14.92
CA GLU A 29 -3.47 -8.41 15.89
C GLU A 29 -2.91 -8.40 17.33
N LYS A 30 -3.37 -9.33 18.18
CA LYS A 30 -2.98 -9.49 19.60
C LYS A 30 -2.10 -10.72 19.85
N TRP A 31 -1.68 -11.40 18.79
CA TRP A 31 -0.96 -12.66 18.86
C TRP A 31 0.44 -12.52 18.29
N ASP A 32 1.46 -12.76 19.11
CA ASP A 32 2.83 -13.00 18.63
C ASP A 32 2.92 -14.43 18.13
N LEU A 33 3.50 -14.62 16.96
CA LEU A 33 3.57 -15.92 16.32
C LEU A 33 5.01 -16.39 16.20
N PHE A 34 5.21 -17.67 16.50
CA PHE A 34 6.52 -18.30 16.58
C PHE A 34 6.53 -19.63 15.85
N LYS A 35 7.67 -19.98 15.28
CA LYS A 35 8.06 -21.34 14.94
C LYS A 35 8.76 -21.95 16.14
N VAL A 36 8.24 -23.06 16.62
CA VAL A 36 8.82 -23.80 17.72
C VAL A 36 9.25 -25.17 17.22
N ARG A 37 10.51 -25.53 17.42
CA ARG A 37 10.99 -26.84 17.02
C ARG A 37 10.28 -27.96 17.80
N ALA A 38 9.55 -28.80 17.10
CA ALA A 38 8.90 -29.98 17.66
C ALA A 38 9.78 -31.21 17.45
N SER A 39 9.83 -32.13 18.41
CA SER A 39 10.58 -33.39 18.28
C SER A 39 9.65 -34.56 17.93
N GLY A 40 10.08 -35.41 17.01
CA GLY A 40 9.29 -36.54 16.53
C GLY A 40 8.27 -36.15 15.45
N PRO A 41 7.27 -37.01 15.16
CA PRO A 41 6.34 -36.79 14.06
C PRO A 41 5.42 -35.59 14.32
N MET A 42 5.12 -34.78 13.30
CA MET A 42 4.28 -33.59 13.38
C MET A 42 2.78 -33.95 13.49
N THR A 43 2.44 -34.73 14.50
CA THR A 43 1.07 -35.00 14.92
C THR A 43 0.48 -33.77 15.61
N ASN A 44 -0.85 -33.66 15.66
CA ASN A 44 -1.50 -32.60 16.42
C ASN A 44 -1.07 -32.61 17.89
N ALA A 45 -0.91 -33.81 18.48
CA ALA A 45 -0.44 -33.95 19.85
C ALA A 45 0.98 -33.41 20.04
N ASN A 46 1.89 -33.64 19.09
CA ASN A 46 3.25 -33.11 19.17
C ASN A 46 3.34 -31.62 18.85
N VAL A 47 2.50 -31.08 17.95
CA VAL A 47 2.39 -29.63 17.72
C VAL A 47 1.88 -28.93 18.97
N GLN A 48 0.80 -29.45 19.58
CA GLN A 48 0.28 -28.97 20.85
C GLN A 48 1.36 -29.05 21.93
N ALA A 49 1.99 -30.22 22.11
CA ALA A 49 3.01 -30.42 23.11
C ALA A 49 4.23 -29.51 22.90
N ALA A 50 4.62 -29.21 21.66
CA ALA A 50 5.70 -28.28 21.36
C ALA A 50 5.33 -26.84 21.76
N CYS A 51 4.16 -26.35 21.37
CA CYS A 51 3.70 -25.02 21.78
C CYS A 51 3.50 -24.92 23.30
N GLU A 52 2.88 -25.92 23.90
CA GLU A 52 2.68 -25.99 25.35
C GLU A 52 4.00 -26.15 26.10
N ALA A 53 5.01 -26.81 25.52
CA ALA A 53 6.39 -26.90 26.01
C ALA A 53 7.14 -25.57 25.94
N GLU A 54 6.61 -24.59 25.20
CA GLU A 54 7.04 -23.19 25.19
C GLU A 54 6.04 -22.22 25.87
N GLY A 55 4.91 -22.74 26.36
CA GLY A 55 3.89 -21.95 27.07
C GLY A 55 3.06 -21.06 26.15
N LEU A 56 3.17 -21.31 24.85
CA LEU A 56 2.42 -20.67 23.80
C LEU A 56 1.15 -21.49 23.54
N TRP A 57 0.16 -20.82 22.98
CA TRP A 57 -1.02 -21.46 22.43
C TRP A 57 -0.70 -22.03 21.05
N HIS A 58 -1.45 -23.03 20.61
CA HIS A 58 -1.35 -23.53 19.24
C HIS A 58 -2.55 -23.01 18.42
N PRO A 59 -2.32 -22.23 17.35
CA PRO A 59 -3.38 -21.79 16.46
C PRO A 59 -4.10 -22.93 15.78
N CYS A 60 -5.40 -22.76 15.56
CA CYS A 60 -6.16 -23.67 14.71
C CYS A 60 -5.75 -23.51 13.24
N TYR A 61 -5.94 -24.57 12.46
CA TYR A 61 -5.74 -24.57 11.00
C TYR A 61 -6.61 -23.54 10.28
N TYR A 62 -7.84 -23.33 10.76
CA TYR A 62 -8.73 -22.28 10.26
C TYR A 62 -8.52 -20.95 11.03
N THR A 63 -8.84 -19.81 10.41
CA THR A 63 -8.91 -18.47 11.05
C THR A 63 -10.31 -18.06 11.52
N GLY A 64 -10.40 -17.26 12.59
CA GLY A 64 -11.65 -16.93 13.28
C GLY A 64 -12.61 -16.00 12.52
N HIS A 65 -12.27 -15.61 11.30
CA HIS A 65 -13.00 -14.64 10.48
C HIS A 65 -14.44 -15.08 10.19
N GLY A 66 -15.40 -14.15 10.29
CA GLY A 66 -16.85 -14.44 10.35
C GLY A 66 -17.47 -15.15 9.14
N THR A 67 -16.79 -15.17 7.99
CA THR A 67 -17.21 -15.91 6.79
C THR A 67 -16.64 -17.33 6.70
N CYS A 68 -15.72 -17.71 7.60
CA CYS A 68 -15.01 -18.98 7.58
C CYS A 68 -15.74 -20.07 8.38
N THR A 69 -16.41 -20.98 7.68
CA THR A 69 -17.21 -22.08 8.24
C THR A 69 -16.38 -23.32 8.61
N GLY A 70 -15.30 -23.13 9.36
CA GLY A 70 -14.39 -24.20 9.83
C GLY A 70 -14.79 -24.81 11.19
N VAL A 71 -14.25 -26.01 11.50
CA VAL A 71 -14.42 -26.66 12.81
C VAL A 71 -13.47 -26.02 13.82
N TRP A 72 -14.05 -25.51 14.90
CA TRP A 72 -13.36 -24.92 16.05
C TRP A 72 -13.48 -25.85 17.25
N THR A 73 -12.38 -26.13 17.93
CA THR A 73 -12.42 -26.73 19.26
C THR A 73 -11.89 -25.72 20.27
N SER A 74 -12.25 -25.90 21.54
CA SER A 74 -11.67 -25.13 22.65
C SER A 74 -10.19 -25.45 22.89
N GLU A 75 -9.61 -26.36 22.12
CA GLU A 75 -8.23 -26.82 22.29
C GLU A 75 -7.23 -25.89 21.59
N CYS A 76 -7.62 -25.17 20.54
CA CYS A 76 -6.71 -24.28 19.79
C CYS A 76 -7.20 -22.83 19.77
N VAL A 77 -6.28 -21.89 19.53
CA VAL A 77 -6.63 -20.45 19.47
C VAL A 77 -7.06 -20.02 18.08
N LYS A 78 -8.04 -19.10 18.06
CA LYS A 78 -8.50 -18.44 16.84
C LYS A 78 -7.65 -17.20 16.60
N LEU A 79 -7.00 -17.17 15.44
CA LEU A 79 -6.38 -15.95 14.92
C LEU A 79 -7.44 -15.25 14.07
N ASP A 80 -7.80 -14.04 14.48
CA ASP A 80 -8.61 -13.15 13.65
C ASP A 80 -7.63 -12.44 12.70
N GLY A 81 -7.95 -12.38 11.42
CA GLY A 81 -7.10 -11.80 10.39
C GLY A 81 -7.97 -11.22 9.28
N SER A 82 -7.64 -10.00 8.84
CA SER A 82 -8.51 -9.14 8.02
C SER A 82 -8.31 -9.26 6.50
N ASP A 83 -7.36 -10.05 6.03
CA ASP A 83 -6.89 -9.87 4.65
C ASP A 83 -7.43 -10.93 3.69
N GLY A 84 -8.33 -10.53 2.79
CA GLY A 84 -8.43 -11.13 1.45
C GLY A 84 -9.11 -12.50 1.32
N GLY A 85 -9.93 -12.94 2.28
CA GLY A 85 -10.86 -14.07 2.05
C GLY A 85 -10.29 -15.50 2.19
N SER A 86 -9.05 -15.67 2.65
CA SER A 86 -8.54 -17.01 2.99
C SER A 86 -8.90 -17.43 4.42
N CYS A 87 -9.47 -18.63 4.55
CA CYS A 87 -9.85 -19.18 5.86
C CYS A 87 -8.73 -19.98 6.55
N ARG A 88 -7.55 -20.11 5.94
CA ARG A 88 -6.46 -20.95 6.47
C ARG A 88 -5.42 -20.09 7.17
N THR A 89 -5.04 -20.46 8.38
CA THR A 89 -4.09 -19.73 9.22
C THR A 89 -2.75 -19.52 8.52
N LEU A 90 -2.15 -20.56 7.95
CA LEU A 90 -0.86 -20.41 7.24
C LEU A 90 -0.96 -19.49 6.01
N SER A 91 -2.12 -19.42 5.34
CA SER A 91 -2.31 -18.50 4.20
C SER A 91 -2.42 -17.05 4.64
N VAL A 92 -3.09 -16.78 5.78
CA VAL A 92 -3.14 -15.42 6.35
C VAL A 92 -1.74 -14.98 6.78
N LEU A 93 -0.96 -15.87 7.40
CA LEU A 93 0.41 -15.57 7.77
C LEU A 93 1.32 -15.39 6.57
N SER A 94 1.14 -16.20 5.52
CA SER A 94 1.88 -16.05 4.28
C SER A 94 1.64 -14.69 3.64
N ASN A 95 0.40 -14.20 3.67
CA ASN A 95 0.07 -12.89 3.13
C ASN A 95 0.78 -11.78 3.90
N SER A 96 0.73 -11.85 5.23
CA SER A 96 1.38 -10.87 6.11
C SER A 96 2.91 -10.91 6.03
N LEU A 97 3.53 -12.09 5.92
CA LEU A 97 4.99 -12.27 5.94
C LEU A 97 5.64 -12.10 4.56
N CYS A 98 4.93 -12.49 3.50
CA CYS A 98 5.51 -12.70 2.18
C CYS A 98 4.70 -12.08 1.03
N GLY A 99 3.56 -11.42 1.31
CA GLY A 99 2.72 -10.79 0.29
C GLY A 99 1.99 -11.77 -0.64
N THR A 100 1.90 -13.06 -0.28
CA THR A 100 1.22 -14.11 -1.07
C THR A 100 0.31 -14.96 -0.19
N VAL A 101 -0.85 -15.37 -0.69
CA VAL A 101 -1.78 -16.28 0.03
C VAL A 101 -1.33 -17.76 -0.02
N ASN A 102 -0.34 -18.07 -0.86
CA ASN A 102 0.22 -19.41 -1.03
C ASN A 102 1.32 -19.66 0.01
N ALA A 103 0.96 -20.28 1.13
CA ALA A 103 1.87 -20.50 2.25
C ALA A 103 3.14 -21.32 1.94
N HIS A 104 3.13 -22.16 0.91
CA HIS A 104 4.30 -22.92 0.45
C HIS A 104 5.26 -22.08 -0.40
N GLU A 105 4.88 -20.86 -0.79
CA GLU A 105 5.76 -19.90 -1.47
C GLU A 105 6.40 -18.93 -0.46
N CYS A 106 6.05 -19.02 0.83
CA CYS A 106 6.56 -18.15 1.86
C CYS A 106 7.70 -18.82 2.64
N LYS A 107 8.93 -18.39 2.35
CA LYS A 107 10.15 -18.95 2.98
C LYS A 107 10.15 -18.88 4.50
N ALA A 108 9.54 -17.84 5.09
CA ALA A 108 9.43 -17.72 6.54
C ALA A 108 8.62 -18.87 7.17
N LEU A 109 7.66 -19.43 6.43
CA LEU A 109 6.80 -20.54 6.87
C LEU A 109 7.35 -21.91 6.49
N ASP A 110 8.57 -21.99 5.97
CA ASP A 110 9.18 -23.25 5.61
C ASP A 110 9.18 -24.24 6.80
N ASP A 111 8.85 -25.50 6.50
CA ASP A 111 8.75 -26.59 7.47
C ASP A 111 7.78 -26.35 8.65
N THR A 112 6.75 -25.50 8.46
CA THR A 112 5.84 -25.09 9.53
C THR A 112 4.52 -25.86 9.50
N PHE A 113 4.11 -26.35 10.67
CA PHE A 113 2.89 -27.13 10.87
C PHE A 113 1.93 -26.46 11.86
N VAL A 114 0.63 -26.48 11.55
CA VAL A 114 -0.46 -25.91 12.36
C VAL A 114 -1.44 -27.00 12.81
N TYR A 115 -2.02 -26.82 14.00
CA TYR A 115 -2.96 -27.77 14.59
C TYR A 115 -4.24 -27.88 13.76
N GLN A 116 -4.63 -29.09 13.35
CA GLN A 116 -5.81 -29.32 12.51
C GLN A 116 -6.93 -30.04 13.30
N PRO A 117 -7.97 -29.34 13.79
CA PRO A 117 -9.05 -29.97 14.55
C PRO A 117 -9.69 -31.17 13.84
N GLY A 118 -9.91 -32.27 14.57
CA GLY A 118 -10.50 -33.50 14.03
C GLY A 118 -9.53 -34.42 13.27
N SER A 119 -8.26 -34.04 13.14
CA SER A 119 -7.19 -34.88 12.58
C SER A 119 -6.25 -35.39 13.67
N GLN A 120 -5.60 -36.54 13.45
CA GLN A 120 -4.46 -36.97 14.28
C GLN A 120 -3.15 -36.31 13.83
N SER A 121 -3.09 -35.88 12.57
CA SER A 121 -1.95 -35.22 11.96
C SER A 121 -2.12 -33.71 11.93
N ALA A 122 -1.04 -32.96 12.15
CA ALA A 122 -1.01 -31.53 11.88
C ALA A 122 -0.90 -31.29 10.37
N TYR A 123 -1.22 -30.06 9.96
CA TYR A 123 -1.16 -29.60 8.57
C TYR A 123 0.10 -28.77 8.37
N GLY A 124 0.92 -29.07 7.36
CA GLY A 124 2.15 -28.31 7.10
C GLY A 124 2.35 -27.81 5.67
N VAL A 125 3.33 -26.93 5.53
CA VAL A 125 3.86 -26.39 4.26
C VAL A 125 5.39 -26.47 4.24
N ASP A 126 5.95 -26.65 3.05
CA ASP A 126 7.39 -26.80 2.78
C ASP A 126 7.74 -25.94 1.57
N TYR A 127 8.64 -24.98 1.78
CA TYR A 127 9.05 -24.00 0.78
C TYR A 127 10.02 -24.59 -0.24
N ASP A 128 10.97 -25.39 0.23
CA ASP A 128 12.03 -25.97 -0.61
C ASP A 128 11.45 -26.89 -1.70
N THR A 129 10.37 -27.60 -1.39
CA THR A 129 9.67 -28.49 -2.31
C THR A 129 8.45 -27.86 -2.98
N GLY A 130 7.99 -26.70 -2.49
CA GLY A 130 6.73 -26.07 -2.93
C GLY A 130 5.50 -26.90 -2.58
N HIS A 131 5.58 -27.82 -1.62
CA HIS A 131 4.47 -28.67 -1.22
C HIS A 131 3.62 -28.00 -0.13
N TRP A 132 2.30 -28.13 -0.28
CA TRP A 132 1.31 -27.74 0.73
C TRP A 132 0.42 -28.91 1.11
N GLY A 133 -0.15 -28.86 2.31
CA GLY A 133 -1.04 -29.93 2.78
C GLY A 133 -0.30 -31.19 3.18
N MET A 134 0.91 -31.03 3.71
CA MET A 134 1.67 -32.14 4.25
C MET A 134 0.95 -32.73 5.46
N GLU A 135 0.76 -34.04 5.45
CA GLU A 135 0.30 -34.80 6.60
C GLU A 135 1.48 -34.94 7.57
N GLY A 136 1.53 -34.06 8.57
CA GLY A 136 2.60 -33.99 9.55
C GLY A 136 2.98 -35.30 10.24
N ALA A 137 2.12 -36.31 10.34
CA ALA A 137 2.50 -37.63 10.83
C ALA A 137 3.65 -38.30 10.02
N ASN A 138 3.82 -37.92 8.74
CA ASN A 138 4.87 -38.42 7.87
C ASN A 138 6.17 -37.59 7.91
N HIS A 139 6.18 -36.49 8.67
CA HIS A 139 7.31 -35.56 8.77
C HIS A 139 7.74 -35.46 10.22
N THR A 140 9.05 -35.47 10.47
CA THR A 140 9.61 -35.49 11.83
C THR A 140 10.58 -34.34 12.04
N ASP A 141 10.64 -33.84 13.27
CA ASP A 141 11.62 -32.84 13.72
C ASP A 141 11.51 -31.49 12.99
N LYS A 142 10.27 -31.04 12.73
CA LYS A 142 9.92 -29.79 12.03
C LYS A 142 9.39 -28.72 13.01
N TYR A 143 8.81 -27.63 12.50
CA TYR A 143 8.36 -26.50 13.32
C TYR A 143 6.85 -26.52 13.57
N ALA A 144 6.44 -26.38 14.81
CA ALA A 144 5.06 -26.10 15.22
C ALA A 144 4.82 -24.57 15.17
N LEU A 145 3.70 -24.17 14.59
CA LEU A 145 3.21 -22.79 14.69
C LEU A 145 2.58 -22.59 16.07
N CYS A 146 3.09 -21.61 16.81
CA CYS A 146 2.66 -21.29 18.16
C CYS A 146 2.34 -19.79 18.31
N ALA A 147 1.48 -19.44 19.26
CA ALA A 147 0.95 -18.10 19.47
C ALA A 147 1.01 -17.65 20.94
N GLY A 148 1.63 -16.52 21.21
CA GLY A 148 1.61 -15.83 22.49
C GLY A 148 0.55 -14.72 22.48
N GLN A 149 -0.28 -14.62 23.53
CA GLN A 149 -1.27 -13.54 23.62
C GLN A 149 -0.66 -12.30 24.28
N GLN A 150 -0.68 -11.17 23.59
CA GLN A 150 -0.39 -9.85 24.15
C GLN A 150 -1.69 -9.08 24.41
N GLU A 151 -1.86 -8.56 25.62
CA GLU A 151 -2.95 -7.65 25.96
C GLU A 151 -2.38 -6.24 26.17
N TYR A 152 -2.76 -5.29 25.32
CA TYR A 152 -2.36 -3.89 25.46
C TYR A 152 -2.89 -3.33 26.79
N LEU A 153 -2.00 -2.67 27.55
CA LEU A 153 -2.38 -1.95 28.76
C LEU A 153 -2.46 -0.45 28.47
N THR A 154 -1.33 0.21 28.24
CA THR A 154 -1.25 1.66 28.10
C THR A 154 0.08 2.10 27.50
N THR A 155 0.18 3.37 27.08
CA THR A 155 1.43 3.97 26.59
C THR A 155 1.84 5.13 27.51
N TRP A 156 3.12 5.18 27.90
CA TRP A 156 3.66 6.22 28.76
C TRP A 156 5.17 6.41 28.59
N ASP A 157 5.63 7.66 28.53
CA ASP A 157 7.07 8.03 28.47
C ASP A 157 7.84 7.35 27.31
N GLY A 158 7.19 7.23 26.14
CA GLY A 158 7.77 6.58 24.96
C GLY A 158 7.80 5.05 25.01
N LEU A 159 7.13 4.45 26.01
CA LEU A 159 7.02 3.01 26.20
C LEU A 159 5.57 2.57 26.10
N THR A 160 5.33 1.47 25.39
CA THR A 160 4.02 0.83 25.35
C THR A 160 4.04 -0.42 26.21
N PHE A 161 3.12 -0.50 27.17
CA PHE A 161 3.02 -1.58 28.14
C PHE A 161 2.01 -2.63 27.69
N TYR A 162 2.43 -3.88 27.74
CA TYR A 162 1.65 -5.05 27.40
C TYR A 162 1.59 -6.01 28.58
N LYS A 163 0.56 -6.82 28.58
CA LYS A 163 0.36 -7.94 29.49
C LYS A 163 0.53 -9.22 28.67
N VAL A 164 1.58 -9.98 29.00
CA VAL A 164 2.03 -11.14 28.22
C VAL A 164 1.99 -12.38 29.10
N ARG A 165 1.40 -13.48 28.64
CA ARG A 165 1.24 -14.70 29.46
C ARG A 165 2.60 -15.35 29.73
N VAL A 166 2.88 -15.69 30.99
CA VAL A 166 4.13 -16.33 31.41
C VAL A 166 3.97 -17.85 31.49
N LYS A 167 4.94 -18.58 30.96
CA LYS A 167 5.01 -20.04 31.08
C LYS A 167 5.61 -20.47 32.43
N GLY A 168 4.95 -21.41 33.10
CA GLY A 168 5.49 -22.08 34.29
C GLY A 168 5.36 -21.24 35.56
N GLU A 169 6.22 -21.47 36.54
CA GLU A 169 6.19 -20.69 37.78
C GLU A 169 6.51 -19.23 37.49
N MET A 170 5.79 -18.31 38.12
CA MET A 170 5.98 -16.86 37.94
C MET A 170 7.24 -16.38 38.69
N THR A 171 8.40 -16.76 38.17
CA THR A 171 9.73 -16.36 38.66
C THR A 171 10.27 -15.17 37.87
N ASN A 172 11.31 -14.46 38.34
CA ASN A 172 11.88 -13.41 37.49
C ASN A 172 12.51 -14.03 36.24
N THR A 173 13.08 -15.23 36.34
CA THR A 173 13.64 -15.93 35.18
C THR A 173 12.61 -16.10 34.07
N ASN A 174 11.43 -16.63 34.39
CA ASN A 174 10.37 -16.86 33.40
C ASN A 174 9.72 -15.56 32.94
N LEU A 175 9.57 -14.56 33.81
CA LEU A 175 9.10 -13.22 33.44
C LEU A 175 10.01 -12.59 32.39
N VAL A 176 11.32 -12.59 32.66
CA VAL A 176 12.35 -11.99 31.82
C VAL A 176 12.37 -12.67 30.46
N ALA A 177 12.45 -14.00 30.45
CA ALA A 177 12.42 -14.78 29.22
C ALA A 177 11.16 -14.48 28.40
N THR A 178 10.00 -14.37 29.04
CA THR A 178 8.73 -14.05 28.34
C THR A 178 8.80 -12.70 27.63
N CYS A 179 9.27 -11.65 28.30
CA CYS A 179 9.35 -10.33 27.67
C CYS A 179 10.45 -10.27 26.58
N GLU A 180 11.62 -10.87 26.84
CA GLU A 180 12.74 -10.88 25.88
C GLU A 180 12.40 -11.69 24.62
N LEU A 181 11.70 -12.83 24.75
CA LEU A 181 11.23 -13.62 23.61
C LEU A 181 10.20 -12.85 22.75
N SER A 182 9.39 -12.00 23.36
CA SER A 182 8.49 -11.08 22.64
C SER A 182 9.17 -9.78 22.18
N GLY A 183 10.52 -9.70 22.20
CA GLY A 183 11.26 -8.52 21.74
C GLY A 183 11.07 -7.27 22.61
N MET A 184 10.61 -7.44 23.85
CA MET A 184 10.26 -6.35 24.76
C MET A 184 11.16 -6.29 25.98
N SER A 185 11.29 -5.09 26.54
CA SER A 185 11.87 -4.90 27.86
C SER A 185 10.87 -5.23 28.98
N TYR A 186 11.35 -5.44 30.20
CA TYR A 186 10.51 -5.72 31.37
C TYR A 186 10.70 -4.64 32.44
N PRO A 187 9.62 -4.02 32.94
CA PRO A 187 9.69 -3.05 34.03
C PRO A 187 10.15 -3.67 35.35
N CYS A 188 10.94 -2.88 36.10
CA CYS A 188 11.19 -3.17 37.51
C CYS A 188 9.93 -2.93 38.35
N HIS A 189 9.90 -3.47 39.57
CA HIS A 189 8.87 -3.18 40.59
C HIS A 189 8.68 -1.68 40.87
N GLY A 190 9.73 -0.86 40.82
CA GLY A 190 9.67 0.58 41.11
C GLY A 190 9.98 1.48 39.91
N THR A 191 9.35 2.65 39.86
CA THR A 191 9.50 3.71 38.83
C THR A 191 10.02 5.02 39.44
N GLY A 192 10.72 5.88 38.68
CA GLY A 192 11.21 7.22 39.10
C GLY A 192 12.73 7.49 38.93
N LEU A 193 13.24 8.66 39.37
CA LEU A 193 14.67 9.05 39.38
C LEU A 193 15.21 9.30 40.81
N GLY A 194 16.49 9.01 41.06
CA GLY A 194 17.29 9.54 42.18
C GLY A 194 17.20 8.86 43.56
N THR A 195 16.01 8.51 44.07
CA THR A 195 15.82 8.05 45.47
C THR A 195 15.43 6.57 45.62
N CYS A 196 15.18 5.85 44.52
CA CYS A 196 14.70 4.46 44.51
C CYS A 196 15.83 3.40 44.40
N THR A 197 17.05 3.72 44.84
CA THR A 197 18.25 2.90 44.55
C THR A 197 18.22 1.48 45.12
N SER A 198 17.38 1.19 46.14
CA SER A 198 17.29 -0.12 46.81
C SER A 198 16.45 -1.17 46.08
N HIS A 199 15.69 -0.80 45.03
CA HIS A 199 14.76 -1.70 44.34
C HIS A 199 15.06 -1.87 42.85
N TRP A 200 16.26 -1.46 42.44
CA TRP A 200 16.64 -1.38 41.04
C TRP A 200 17.78 -2.32 40.72
N SER A 201 17.66 -2.99 39.58
CA SER A 201 18.76 -3.71 38.92
C SER A 201 19.06 -3.02 37.59
N SER A 202 20.23 -3.28 37.00
CA SER A 202 20.61 -2.73 35.68
C SER A 202 19.96 -3.48 34.52
N ASP A 203 19.31 -4.61 34.78
CA ASP A 203 18.72 -5.51 33.78
C ASP A 203 17.24 -5.21 33.51
N CYS A 204 16.56 -4.37 34.28
CA CYS A 204 15.14 -4.04 34.06
C CYS A 204 14.89 -2.58 33.69
N LEU A 205 13.80 -2.36 32.96
CA LEU A 205 13.40 -1.08 32.41
C LEU A 205 13.01 -0.10 33.52
N ARG A 206 13.59 1.11 33.41
CA ARG A 206 13.29 2.26 34.27
C ARG A 206 12.62 3.33 33.43
N PHE A 207 11.53 3.90 33.94
CA PHE A 207 10.83 4.98 33.28
C PHE A 207 10.38 6.03 34.28
N SER A 208 10.27 7.27 33.80
CA SER A 208 10.02 8.44 34.64
C SER A 208 8.54 8.85 34.58
N HIS A 209 8.08 9.55 35.61
CA HIS A 209 6.80 10.24 35.60
C HIS A 209 6.96 11.58 36.32
N THR A 210 6.01 12.49 36.16
CA THR A 210 6.07 13.88 36.65
C THR A 210 5.97 14.02 38.19
N GLY A 211 6.21 12.95 38.95
CA GLY A 211 6.21 12.91 40.41
C GLY A 211 7.61 12.80 41.01
N SER A 212 7.82 13.37 42.20
CA SER A 212 9.10 13.37 42.93
C SER A 212 9.32 12.15 43.83
N SER A 213 8.44 11.14 43.77
CA SER A 213 8.42 9.99 44.69
C SER A 213 8.48 8.65 43.96
N CYS A 214 9.19 7.68 44.55
CA CYS A 214 9.20 6.30 44.08
C CYS A 214 7.80 5.68 44.13
N GLN A 215 7.27 5.23 43.00
CA GLN A 215 6.01 4.48 42.95
C GLN A 215 6.23 3.07 42.46
N ASN A 216 5.36 2.16 42.88
CA ASN A 216 5.29 0.82 42.32
C ASN A 216 4.76 0.90 40.87
N THR A 217 5.36 0.15 39.95
CA THR A 217 4.98 0.13 38.52
C THR A 217 3.50 -0.21 38.31
N LEU A 218 2.97 -1.22 39.01
CA LEU A 218 1.56 -1.60 38.93
C LEU A 218 0.64 -0.54 39.57
N THR A 219 1.07 0.12 40.65
CA THR A 219 0.34 1.27 41.22
C THR A 219 0.24 2.41 40.21
N PHE A 220 1.34 2.72 39.54
CA PHE A 220 1.37 3.74 38.49
C PHE A 220 0.43 3.36 37.33
N LEU A 221 0.59 2.15 36.77
CA LEU A 221 -0.27 1.66 35.69
C LEU A 221 -1.75 1.66 36.10
N SER A 222 -2.07 1.24 37.31
CA SER A 222 -3.43 1.25 37.86
C SER A 222 -4.03 2.65 37.90
N SER A 223 -3.24 3.66 38.26
CA SER A 223 -3.70 5.05 38.31
C SER A 223 -4.09 5.56 36.93
N ARG A 224 -3.42 5.06 35.87
CA ARG A 224 -3.69 5.40 34.48
C ARG A 224 -4.86 4.63 33.89
N LEU A 225 -4.84 3.32 34.07
CA LEU A 225 -5.84 2.40 33.51
C LEU A 225 -7.20 2.55 34.18
N CYS A 226 -7.19 2.73 35.50
CA CYS A 226 -8.38 2.55 36.33
C CYS A 226 -8.65 3.72 37.28
N GLY A 227 -7.86 4.80 37.22
CA GLY A 227 -8.04 5.98 38.08
C GLY A 227 -7.81 5.71 39.58
N THR A 228 -7.15 4.62 39.94
CA THR A 228 -6.92 4.22 41.34
C THR A 228 -5.47 3.85 41.61
N THR A 229 -4.95 4.21 42.78
CA THR A 229 -3.61 3.80 43.23
C THR A 229 -3.57 2.38 43.80
N THR A 230 -4.73 1.71 43.87
CA THR A 230 -4.86 0.35 44.40
C THR A 230 -4.88 -0.67 43.27
N ALA A 231 -3.70 -1.15 42.85
CA ALA A 231 -3.54 -1.95 41.63
C ALA A 231 -4.38 -3.23 41.55
N TYR A 232 -4.59 -3.95 42.65
CA TYR A 232 -5.43 -5.16 42.66
C TYR A 232 -6.94 -4.87 42.45
N ARG A 233 -7.38 -3.60 42.48
CA ARG A 233 -8.75 -3.18 42.13
C ARG A 233 -8.90 -2.84 40.64
N CYS A 234 -7.81 -2.83 39.88
CA CYS A 234 -7.83 -2.55 38.45
C CYS A 234 -8.03 -3.86 37.66
N PRO A 235 -9.18 -4.07 36.99
CA PRO A 235 -9.45 -5.32 36.27
C PRO A 235 -8.39 -5.64 35.23
N ALA A 236 -7.89 -4.63 34.50
CA ALA A 236 -6.85 -4.77 33.48
C ALA A 236 -5.52 -5.34 34.02
N LEU A 237 -5.22 -5.12 35.31
CA LEU A 237 -3.98 -5.57 35.94
C LEU A 237 -4.13 -6.89 36.70
N GLN A 238 -5.28 -7.55 36.70
CA GLN A 238 -5.43 -8.80 37.43
C GLN A 238 -4.44 -9.88 36.94
N ASN A 239 -3.78 -10.52 37.91
CA ASN A 239 -2.76 -11.56 37.70
C ASN A 239 -1.53 -11.06 36.93
N THR A 240 -1.20 -9.77 37.02
CA THR A 240 -0.02 -9.17 36.38
C THR A 240 1.15 -9.00 37.34
N TYR A 241 2.36 -9.18 36.81
CA TYR A 241 3.61 -9.23 37.56
C TYR A 241 4.70 -8.42 36.87
N VAL A 242 5.57 -7.84 37.70
CA VAL A 242 6.78 -7.11 37.31
C VAL A 242 7.99 -7.72 38.00
N LYS A 243 9.19 -7.47 37.47
CA LYS A 243 10.43 -8.00 38.03
C LYS A 243 10.67 -7.40 39.42
N TYR A 244 11.05 -8.24 40.40
CA TYR A 244 11.32 -7.81 41.77
C TYR A 244 12.79 -8.07 42.16
N PRO A 245 13.68 -7.06 42.06
CA PRO A 245 15.13 -7.26 42.25
C PRO A 245 15.57 -7.63 43.67
N SER A 246 14.75 -7.36 44.69
CA SER A 246 15.12 -7.49 46.10
C SER A 246 14.50 -8.70 46.83
N GLY A 247 14.02 -9.72 46.08
CA GLY A 247 13.31 -10.87 46.64
C GLY A 247 14.19 -12.02 47.15
N TYR A 248 13.69 -12.78 48.13
CA TYR A 248 14.24 -14.08 48.55
C TYR A 248 13.62 -15.16 47.63
N HIS A 249 14.43 -16.04 47.00
CA HIS A 249 14.01 -17.08 46.03
C HIS A 249 13.29 -16.58 44.75
N ASP A 250 14.05 -16.10 43.75
CA ASP A 250 13.60 -15.71 42.38
C ASP A 250 12.14 -15.22 42.25
N SER A 251 11.72 -14.36 43.18
CA SER A 251 10.32 -13.99 43.34
C SER A 251 9.97 -12.79 42.46
N THR A 252 8.76 -12.78 41.91
CA THR A 252 8.18 -11.64 41.20
C THR A 252 7.28 -10.82 42.12
N TYR A 253 6.91 -9.61 41.70
CA TYR A 253 5.94 -8.79 42.43
C TYR A 253 4.74 -8.50 41.54
N GLY A 254 3.55 -8.82 42.02
CA GLY A 254 2.34 -8.71 41.22
C GLY A 254 1.09 -8.42 42.03
N VAL A 255 -0.02 -8.37 41.30
CA VAL A 255 -1.36 -8.28 41.88
C VAL A 255 -2.22 -9.42 41.39
N THR A 256 -3.04 -9.95 42.30
CA THR A 256 -4.05 -10.97 42.04
C THR A 256 -5.43 -10.42 42.36
N THR A 257 -6.47 -11.19 42.07
CA THR A 257 -7.85 -10.92 42.52
C THR A 257 -7.98 -10.82 44.04
N SER A 258 -7.03 -11.38 44.80
CA SER A 258 -7.03 -11.41 46.27
C SER A 258 -6.18 -10.33 46.94
N GLY A 259 -5.41 -9.55 46.16
CA GLY A 259 -4.51 -8.52 46.67
C GLY A 259 -3.10 -8.58 46.06
N TRP A 260 -2.13 -7.97 46.75
CA TRP A 260 -0.72 -8.00 46.36
C TRP A 260 -0.10 -9.38 46.58
N ASP A 261 0.77 -9.81 45.67
CA ASP A 261 1.48 -11.09 45.72
C ASP A 261 2.98 -10.86 45.46
N SER A 262 3.80 -11.17 46.46
CA SER A 262 5.26 -11.02 46.40
C SER A 262 5.99 -12.35 46.22
N SER A 263 5.27 -13.40 45.81
CA SER A 263 5.79 -14.76 45.78
C SER A 263 5.67 -15.43 44.42
N GLY A 264 4.60 -15.18 43.63
CA GLY A 264 4.48 -15.61 42.23
C GLY A 264 4.40 -17.14 41.97
N TYR A 265 5.04 -17.99 42.77
CA TYR A 265 5.31 -19.40 42.46
C TYR A 265 4.09 -20.36 42.60
N ARG A 266 2.92 -19.89 43.06
CA ARG A 266 1.75 -20.77 43.36
C ARG A 266 0.55 -20.71 42.39
N SER A 267 0.66 -20.17 41.17
CA SER A 267 -0.48 -20.10 40.23
C SER A 267 -0.02 -20.22 38.78
N SER A 268 -0.87 -20.84 37.94
CA SER A 268 -0.57 -21.28 36.56
C SER A 268 -1.10 -20.35 35.45
N ASP A 269 -1.85 -19.29 35.78
CA ASP A 269 -2.41 -18.32 34.81
C ASP A 269 -1.99 -16.89 35.16
N ARG A 270 -0.70 -16.57 34.93
CA ARG A 270 -0.11 -15.27 35.28
C ARG A 270 0.47 -14.56 34.06
N TYR A 271 0.54 -13.23 34.14
CA TYR A 271 1.03 -12.38 33.07
C TYR A 271 2.19 -11.50 33.54
N ALA A 272 3.23 -11.40 32.71
CA ALA A 272 4.27 -10.40 32.82
C ALA A 272 3.75 -9.07 32.27
N VAL A 273 4.12 -7.98 32.91
CA VAL A 273 4.09 -6.67 32.26
C VAL A 273 5.38 -6.55 31.46
N CYS A 274 5.26 -6.40 30.15
CA CYS A 274 6.36 -6.12 29.24
C CYS A 274 6.19 -4.72 28.66
N ALA A 275 7.25 -4.08 28.18
CA ALA A 275 7.18 -2.79 27.53
C ALA A 275 8.09 -2.73 26.30
N ALA A 276 7.53 -2.25 25.18
CA ALA A 276 8.25 -2.03 23.93
C ALA A 276 8.61 -0.54 23.78
N GLN A 277 9.75 -0.26 23.14
CA GLN A 277 10.09 1.08 22.68
C GLN A 277 9.53 1.28 21.27
N HIS A 278 9.04 2.48 20.97
CA HIS A 278 8.03 2.74 19.94
C HIS A 278 8.42 2.49 18.46
N CYS A 279 9.60 1.94 18.14
CA CYS A 279 9.94 1.46 16.78
C CYS A 279 10.29 -0.04 16.72
N ASP A 280 10.21 -0.81 17.83
CA ASP A 280 10.51 -2.26 17.81
C ASP A 280 9.40 -3.10 17.13
N ILE A 281 8.22 -2.50 16.87
CA ILE A 281 7.05 -3.15 16.24
C ILE A 281 6.72 -2.52 14.86
N SER A 282 7.58 -1.65 14.30
CA SER A 282 7.39 -0.94 13.02
C SER A 282 5.94 -0.49 12.72
N PRO A 283 5.42 0.57 13.35
CA PRO A 283 4.04 1.05 13.16
C PRO A 283 3.73 1.62 11.76
N CYS A 284 4.68 1.62 10.83
CA CYS A 284 4.55 2.18 9.49
C CYS A 284 4.19 1.06 8.49
N LEU A 285 3.10 1.22 7.74
CA LEU A 285 2.62 0.22 6.78
C LEU A 285 3.46 0.22 5.50
N HIS A 286 3.56 1.38 4.82
CA HIS A 286 4.41 1.60 3.65
C HIS A 286 5.46 2.68 3.94
N GLY A 287 6.36 2.43 4.89
CA GLY A 287 7.39 3.38 5.25
C GLY A 287 8.35 2.90 6.34
N THR A 288 9.37 3.71 6.61
CA THR A 288 10.40 3.45 7.62
C THR A 288 10.12 4.22 8.91
N CYS A 289 10.04 3.53 10.06
CA CYS A 289 9.96 4.17 11.38
C CYS A 289 11.28 4.88 11.70
N VAL A 290 11.25 6.21 11.86
CA VAL A 290 12.40 6.97 12.37
C VAL A 290 12.12 7.45 13.79
N GLN A 291 13.10 7.23 14.67
CA GLN A 291 13.01 7.61 16.07
C GLN A 291 13.19 9.14 16.21
N ALA A 292 12.13 9.87 16.58
CA ALA A 292 12.24 11.25 17.00
C ALA A 292 12.21 11.33 18.54
N LEU A 293 12.96 12.27 19.11
CA LEU A 293 13.24 12.40 20.55
C LEU A 293 12.01 12.48 21.49
N LYS A 294 10.79 12.55 20.96
CA LYS A 294 9.51 12.56 21.71
C LYS A 294 8.34 11.86 21.01
N ASN A 295 8.51 11.28 19.82
CA ASN A 295 7.46 10.60 19.05
C ASN A 295 8.07 9.61 18.04
N HIS A 296 7.28 8.68 17.50
CA HIS A 296 7.67 8.00 16.26
C HIS A 296 7.27 8.88 15.07
N THR A 297 8.00 8.78 13.95
CA THR A 297 7.62 9.41 12.69
C THR A 297 7.84 8.39 11.60
N CYS A 298 6.85 8.15 10.76
CA CYS A 298 7.02 7.30 9.60
C CYS A 298 7.55 8.13 8.43
N VAL A 299 8.65 7.68 7.84
CA VAL A 299 9.12 8.17 6.55
C VAL A 299 8.45 7.28 5.50
N CYS A 300 7.41 7.79 4.86
CA CYS A 300 6.64 7.00 3.90
C CYS A 300 7.42 6.71 2.62
N ASP A 301 7.21 5.51 2.09
CA ASP A 301 7.67 5.12 0.78
C ASP A 301 7.01 6.00 -0.29
N ALA A 302 7.63 6.09 -1.47
CA ALA A 302 7.12 6.91 -2.57
C ALA A 302 5.69 6.48 -2.93
N GLY A 303 4.79 7.46 -3.04
CA GLY A 303 3.37 7.20 -3.30
C GLY A 303 2.52 7.02 -2.04
N TRP A 304 3.09 7.04 -0.83
CA TRP A 304 2.34 6.87 0.42
C TRP A 304 2.48 8.07 1.37
N SER A 305 1.47 8.28 2.20
CA SER A 305 1.33 9.39 3.12
C SER A 305 0.50 8.99 4.34
N GLY A 306 0.34 9.91 5.29
CA GLY A 306 -0.34 9.66 6.56
C GLY A 306 0.64 9.39 7.71
N GLU A 307 0.12 9.43 8.94
CA GLU A 307 0.93 9.23 10.15
C GLU A 307 1.59 7.84 10.21
N TYR A 308 0.92 6.85 9.60
CA TYR A 308 1.33 5.44 9.54
C TYR A 308 1.70 4.97 8.13
N CYS A 309 1.78 5.88 7.15
CA CYS A 309 2.00 5.54 5.74
C CYS A 309 0.99 4.52 5.19
N ASP A 310 -0.27 4.69 5.57
CA ASP A 310 -1.43 3.86 5.21
C ASP A 310 -2.32 4.52 4.16
N THR A 311 -2.02 5.76 3.78
CA THR A 311 -2.81 6.53 2.82
C THR A 311 -2.05 6.66 1.51
N LEU A 312 -2.59 6.13 0.42
CA LEU A 312 -2.03 6.37 -0.91
C LEU A 312 -2.07 7.88 -1.20
N THR A 313 -0.92 8.44 -1.54
CA THR A 313 -0.78 9.84 -1.92
C THR A 313 -1.51 10.05 -3.23
N ASP A 314 -2.50 10.92 -3.25
CA ASP A 314 -3.22 11.26 -4.47
C ASP A 314 -2.34 12.11 -5.40
N ILE A 315 -1.52 11.43 -6.20
CA ILE A 315 -0.61 12.05 -7.18
C ILE A 315 -1.44 12.80 -8.25
N CYS A 316 -2.63 12.31 -8.56
CA CYS A 316 -3.54 12.96 -9.50
C CYS A 316 -4.02 14.34 -9.08
N SER A 317 -3.89 14.71 -7.80
CA SER A 317 -4.19 16.07 -7.31
C SER A 317 -3.36 17.17 -8.00
N SER A 318 -2.19 16.81 -8.55
CA SER A 318 -1.32 17.71 -9.31
C SER A 318 -1.72 17.85 -10.79
N ASN A 319 -2.78 17.16 -11.23
CA ASN A 319 -3.25 17.07 -12.60
C ASN A 319 -2.12 16.74 -13.60
N PRO A 320 -1.41 15.61 -13.42
CA PRO A 320 -0.26 15.29 -14.27
C PRO A 320 -0.66 14.90 -15.71
N CYS A 321 -1.91 14.49 -15.93
CA CYS A 321 -2.43 14.13 -17.26
C CYS A 321 -2.90 15.39 -17.99
N LEU A 322 -2.25 15.70 -19.11
CA LEU A 322 -2.53 16.84 -19.98
C LEU A 322 -3.64 16.52 -20.99
N SER A 323 -4.04 17.51 -21.79
CA SER A 323 -4.94 17.33 -22.93
C SER A 323 -6.31 16.71 -22.59
N GLY A 324 -6.79 16.88 -21.36
CA GLY A 324 -8.04 16.28 -20.88
C GLY A 324 -7.94 14.80 -20.50
N GLY A 325 -6.72 14.30 -20.27
CA GLY A 325 -6.47 12.94 -19.78
C GLY A 325 -7.09 12.65 -18.41
N THR A 326 -7.56 11.42 -18.23
CA THR A 326 -8.08 10.96 -16.94
C THR A 326 -6.94 10.34 -16.15
N CYS A 327 -6.64 10.93 -14.99
CA CYS A 327 -5.62 10.44 -14.08
C CYS A 327 -6.17 9.39 -13.12
N VAL A 328 -5.40 8.32 -12.91
CA VAL A 328 -5.67 7.31 -11.89
C VAL A 328 -4.42 7.16 -11.02
N THR A 329 -4.56 7.37 -9.71
CA THR A 329 -3.48 7.15 -8.74
C THR A 329 -3.32 5.64 -8.52
N GLU A 330 -2.08 5.16 -8.58
CA GLU A 330 -1.68 3.75 -8.41
C GLU A 330 -0.69 3.59 -7.25
N GLU A 331 -0.49 2.37 -6.75
CA GLU A 331 0.39 2.08 -5.60
C GLU A 331 1.83 2.58 -5.77
N THR A 332 2.33 2.60 -7.01
CA THR A 332 3.69 3.01 -7.35
C THR A 332 3.76 4.34 -8.10
N GLY A 333 2.64 5.07 -8.27
CA GLY A 333 2.61 6.27 -9.10
C GLY A 333 1.23 6.69 -9.58
N TYR A 334 1.13 7.00 -10.87
CA TYR A 334 -0.14 7.30 -11.54
C TYR A 334 -0.09 6.81 -12.97
N SER A 335 -1.26 6.60 -13.56
CA SER A 335 -1.43 6.34 -14.98
C SER A 335 -2.42 7.34 -15.60
N CYS A 336 -2.17 7.71 -16.85
CA CYS A 336 -3.05 8.59 -17.61
C CYS A 336 -3.78 7.78 -18.69
N THR A 337 -5.10 7.85 -18.69
CA THR A 337 -5.91 7.39 -19.81
C THR A 337 -6.09 8.56 -20.77
N CYS A 338 -5.46 8.46 -21.94
CA CYS A 338 -5.42 9.53 -22.92
C CYS A 338 -6.67 9.56 -23.82
N PRO A 339 -7.26 10.75 -24.08
CA PRO A 339 -8.34 10.91 -25.02
C PRO A 339 -7.94 10.56 -26.45
N PRO A 340 -8.91 10.33 -27.36
CA PRO A 340 -8.62 10.11 -28.77
C PRO A 340 -7.72 11.19 -29.37
N HIS A 341 -6.81 10.78 -30.25
CA HIS A 341 -5.80 11.65 -30.88
C HIS A 341 -4.81 12.30 -29.91
N THR A 342 -4.62 11.74 -28.71
CA THR A 342 -3.57 12.14 -27.78
C THR A 342 -2.76 10.91 -27.33
N THR A 343 -1.48 11.11 -27.04
CA THR A 343 -0.55 10.04 -26.62
C THR A 343 0.58 10.59 -25.75
N GLY A 344 1.42 9.70 -25.24
CA GLY A 344 2.46 9.98 -24.26
C GLY A 344 2.03 9.56 -22.86
N ASN A 345 3.01 9.47 -21.94
CA ASN A 345 2.74 9.01 -20.57
C ASN A 345 1.77 9.93 -19.83
N ASN A 346 1.78 11.21 -20.19
CA ASN A 346 0.96 12.26 -19.60
C ASN A 346 -0.03 12.85 -20.62
N CYS A 347 -0.27 12.18 -21.75
CA CYS A 347 -1.13 12.68 -22.83
C CYS A 347 -0.67 14.04 -23.39
N GLU A 348 0.63 14.27 -23.38
CA GLU A 348 1.26 15.54 -23.74
C GLU A 348 1.34 15.77 -25.25
N THR A 349 1.24 14.71 -26.06
CA THR A 349 1.35 14.80 -27.52
C THR A 349 -0.04 14.66 -28.15
N VAL A 350 -0.44 15.64 -28.94
CA VAL A 350 -1.73 15.75 -29.61
C VAL A 350 -1.53 15.71 -31.12
N LEU A 351 -2.31 14.90 -31.81
CA LEU A 351 -2.44 14.93 -33.27
C LEU A 351 -3.73 15.65 -33.65
N HIS A 352 -3.63 16.71 -34.46
CA HIS A 352 -4.79 17.34 -35.05
C HIS A 352 -4.57 17.50 -36.55
N THR A 353 -5.38 16.81 -37.35
CA THR A 353 -5.25 16.77 -38.81
C THR A 353 -3.85 16.30 -39.23
N ASP A 354 -3.02 17.17 -39.80
CA ASP A 354 -1.64 16.91 -40.23
C ASP A 354 -0.59 17.56 -39.31
N LYS A 355 -1.00 18.14 -38.18
CA LYS A 355 -0.13 18.85 -37.23
C LYS A 355 -0.08 18.12 -35.90
N CYS A 356 1.12 18.03 -35.35
CA CYS A 356 1.36 17.52 -34.01
C CYS A 356 1.69 18.66 -33.06
N TYR A 357 1.13 18.61 -31.86
CA TYR A 357 1.43 19.54 -30.77
C TYR A 357 1.93 18.75 -29.56
N ARG A 358 3.01 19.18 -28.92
CA ARG A 358 3.49 18.62 -27.65
C ARG A 358 3.48 19.70 -26.58
N ILE A 359 2.65 19.51 -25.56
CA ILE A 359 2.45 20.46 -24.47
C ILE A 359 3.45 20.14 -23.36
N SER A 360 4.30 21.11 -22.99
CA SER A 360 5.26 20.91 -21.91
C SER A 360 4.76 21.47 -20.58
N ALA A 361 4.87 20.67 -19.52
CA ALA A 361 4.65 21.11 -18.15
C ALA A 361 5.84 21.90 -17.58
N ASP A 362 7.01 21.85 -18.23
CA ASP A 362 8.20 22.59 -17.81
C ASP A 362 8.07 24.07 -18.15
N ARG A 363 8.59 24.93 -17.26
CA ARG A 363 8.65 26.38 -17.50
C ARG A 363 10.08 26.77 -17.84
N LEU A 364 10.27 27.36 -19.01
CA LEU A 364 11.58 27.76 -19.52
C LEU A 364 11.53 29.18 -20.10
N PRO A 365 12.66 29.90 -20.15
CA PRO A 365 12.80 31.11 -20.97
C PRO A 365 12.51 30.81 -22.44
N ASN A 366 12.00 31.77 -23.21
CA ASN A 366 11.54 31.53 -24.59
C ASN A 366 12.63 30.93 -25.50
N GLN A 367 13.88 31.37 -25.34
CA GLN A 367 15.02 30.85 -26.11
C GLN A 367 15.31 29.38 -25.76
N GLU A 368 15.24 29.02 -24.48
CA GLU A 368 15.45 27.64 -24.03
C GLU A 368 14.29 26.73 -24.45
N ALA A 369 13.06 27.22 -24.37
CA ALA A 369 11.88 26.54 -24.92
C ALA A 369 12.00 26.31 -26.43
N THR A 370 12.57 27.28 -27.17
CA THR A 370 12.86 27.11 -28.61
C THR A 370 13.82 25.95 -28.84
N MET A 371 14.93 25.92 -28.11
CA MET A 371 15.92 24.84 -28.22
C MET A 371 15.33 23.48 -27.80
N ALA A 372 14.50 23.44 -26.76
CA ALA A 372 13.82 22.22 -26.32
C ALA A 372 12.90 21.63 -27.41
N CYS A 373 12.15 22.48 -28.13
CA CYS A 373 11.36 22.02 -29.25
C CYS A 373 12.20 21.55 -30.44
N GLU A 374 13.33 22.20 -30.72
CA GLU A 374 14.23 21.80 -31.80
C GLU A 374 14.90 20.43 -31.52
N ASP A 375 15.20 20.13 -30.25
CA ASP A 375 15.80 18.85 -29.82
C ASP A 375 14.90 17.65 -30.13
N ILE A 376 13.57 17.84 -30.05
CA ILE A 376 12.57 16.82 -30.42
C ILE A 376 12.12 16.95 -31.88
N HIS A 377 12.95 17.51 -32.77
CA HIS A 377 12.64 17.70 -34.19
C HIS A 377 11.36 18.51 -34.47
N GLY A 378 11.02 19.42 -33.56
CA GLY A 378 9.91 20.35 -33.68
C GLY A 378 10.38 21.81 -33.69
N HIS A 379 9.43 22.70 -33.46
CA HIS A 379 9.67 24.12 -33.22
C HIS A 379 8.57 24.65 -32.30
N LEU A 380 8.74 25.82 -31.69
CA LEU A 380 7.64 26.44 -30.95
C LEU A 380 6.42 26.64 -31.86
N VAL A 381 5.24 26.46 -31.30
CA VAL A 381 3.99 26.51 -32.05
C VAL A 381 3.81 27.84 -32.78
N LYS A 382 3.37 27.74 -34.03
CA LYS A 382 3.00 28.89 -34.87
C LYS A 382 1.48 29.05 -34.84
N ILE A 383 1.02 30.12 -34.20
CA ILE A 383 -0.40 30.41 -34.06
C ILE A 383 -0.80 31.43 -35.12
N ASN A 384 -1.06 30.91 -36.30
CA ASN A 384 -1.34 31.71 -37.49
C ASN A 384 -2.79 31.52 -37.97
N ASP A 385 -3.42 30.43 -37.54
CA ASP A 385 -4.80 30.04 -37.90
C ASP A 385 -5.68 30.08 -36.64
N PRO A 386 -6.79 30.84 -36.65
CA PRO A 386 -7.75 30.89 -35.54
C PRO A 386 -8.33 29.51 -35.18
N VAL A 387 -8.46 28.60 -36.15
CA VAL A 387 -8.98 27.24 -35.93
C VAL A 387 -7.98 26.42 -35.13
N ASP A 388 -6.70 26.43 -35.54
CA ASP A 388 -5.62 25.74 -34.80
C ASP A 388 -5.53 26.27 -33.37
N GLN A 389 -5.67 27.60 -33.19
CA GLN A 389 -5.63 28.22 -31.88
C GLN A 389 -6.78 27.76 -30.99
N GLN A 390 -8.00 27.71 -31.53
CA GLN A 390 -9.18 27.27 -30.79
C GLN A 390 -9.09 25.79 -30.42
N VAL A 391 -8.54 24.96 -31.32
CA VAL A 391 -8.30 23.54 -31.06
C VAL A 391 -7.25 23.37 -29.97
N LEU A 392 -6.12 24.06 -30.08
CA LEU A 392 -5.05 24.01 -29.09
C LEU A 392 -5.55 24.47 -27.71
N ALA A 393 -6.34 25.54 -27.66
CA ALA A 393 -6.99 26.01 -26.43
C ALA A 393 -7.88 24.95 -25.75
N GLY A 394 -8.42 23.99 -26.52
CA GLY A 394 -9.19 22.87 -25.97
C GLY A 394 -8.32 21.80 -25.30
N TYR A 395 -7.03 21.70 -25.66
CA TYR A 395 -6.08 20.73 -25.10
C TYR A 395 -5.18 21.32 -24.01
N LEU A 396 -4.97 22.65 -24.02
CA LEU A 396 -4.19 23.31 -22.99
C LEU A 396 -4.91 23.24 -21.63
N ASP A 397 -4.15 22.87 -20.61
CA ASP A 397 -4.64 22.55 -19.26
C ASP A 397 -5.50 23.68 -18.66
N THR A 398 -6.49 23.38 -17.83
CA THR A 398 -7.46 24.35 -17.31
C THR A 398 -7.00 25.07 -16.02
N GLY A 399 -5.72 24.96 -15.67
CA GLY A 399 -5.13 25.68 -14.55
C GLY A 399 -5.34 27.20 -14.68
N ARG A 400 -5.67 27.87 -13.57
CA ARG A 400 -5.68 29.35 -13.56
C ARG A 400 -4.25 29.86 -13.66
N ASN A 401 -4.04 30.89 -14.47
CA ASN A 401 -2.78 31.64 -14.57
C ASN A 401 -1.62 30.81 -15.18
N VAL A 402 -1.96 29.94 -16.14
CA VAL A 402 -1.01 29.16 -16.95
C VAL A 402 -0.84 29.84 -18.32
N SER A 403 0.39 29.79 -18.85
CA SER A 403 0.77 30.48 -20.08
C SER A 403 1.81 29.69 -20.88
N PHE A 404 1.71 29.72 -22.21
CA PHE A 404 2.51 28.89 -23.12
C PHE A 404 3.22 29.68 -24.21
N TRP A 405 4.55 29.57 -24.31
CA TRP A 405 5.33 30.22 -25.35
C TRP A 405 4.95 29.77 -26.77
N THR A 406 4.97 30.74 -27.68
CA THR A 406 4.81 30.55 -29.13
C THR A 406 6.07 30.99 -29.87
N SER A 407 6.17 30.70 -31.16
CA SER A 407 7.31 31.14 -31.97
C SER A 407 7.33 32.64 -32.30
N ASN A 408 6.29 33.40 -31.93
CA ASN A 408 6.15 34.81 -32.30
C ASN A 408 6.93 35.72 -31.35
N LYS A 409 7.68 36.69 -31.90
CA LYS A 409 8.43 37.71 -31.14
C LYS A 409 7.97 39.12 -31.53
N ILE A 410 8.00 40.05 -30.58
CA ILE A 410 7.69 41.47 -30.82
C ILE A 410 8.99 42.19 -31.19
N SER A 411 9.06 42.76 -32.39
CA SER A 411 10.18 43.59 -32.82
C SER A 411 9.86 45.08 -32.66
N THR A 412 10.82 45.86 -32.15
CA THR A 412 10.71 47.29 -31.77
C THR A 412 10.44 48.27 -32.92
N MET A 413 10.09 47.80 -34.13
CA MET A 413 9.79 48.66 -35.28
C MET A 413 8.64 48.16 -36.18
N SER A 414 7.84 47.18 -35.78
CA SER A 414 6.73 46.71 -36.61
C SER A 414 5.55 46.27 -35.76
N LEU A 415 4.36 46.79 -36.10
CA LEU A 415 3.07 46.29 -35.65
C LEU A 415 3.07 44.75 -35.72
N CYS A 416 2.85 44.08 -34.60
CA CYS A 416 2.63 42.64 -34.62
C CYS A 416 1.40 42.33 -35.47
N THR A 417 1.57 41.48 -36.47
CA THR A 417 0.50 40.65 -37.03
C THR A 417 0.51 39.35 -36.25
N CYS A 418 -0.47 39.14 -35.36
CA CYS A 418 -0.70 37.83 -34.74
C CYS A 418 -2.16 37.40 -34.91
N ALA A 419 -2.32 36.10 -35.15
CA ALA A 419 -3.49 35.22 -35.00
C ALA A 419 -4.85 35.53 -35.66
N ASP A 420 -5.11 36.75 -36.13
CA ASP A 420 -6.42 37.10 -36.71
C ASP A 420 -6.30 37.61 -38.17
N GLY A 421 -5.07 37.80 -38.64
CA GLY A 421 -4.80 38.70 -39.77
C GLY A 421 -5.14 40.18 -39.48
N ALA A 422 -5.55 40.52 -38.26
CA ALA A 422 -5.76 41.90 -37.82
C ALA A 422 -4.47 42.47 -37.19
N PRO A 423 -4.06 43.70 -37.56
CA PRO A 423 -3.05 44.40 -36.79
C PRO A 423 -3.61 44.71 -35.39
N LEU A 424 -2.80 44.54 -34.34
CA LEU A 424 -3.13 45.11 -33.03
C LEU A 424 -3.46 46.59 -33.22
N SER A 425 -4.69 47.00 -32.87
CA SER A 425 -5.06 48.40 -32.98
C SER A 425 -4.15 49.19 -32.05
N ALA A 426 -3.27 49.99 -32.63
CA ALA A 426 -2.31 50.82 -31.95
C ALA A 426 -3.02 51.94 -31.17
N THR A 427 -3.60 51.64 -30.01
CA THR A 427 -3.97 52.63 -28.99
C THR A 427 -4.04 51.98 -27.61
N SER A 428 -2.89 51.64 -27.02
CA SER A 428 -2.76 51.59 -25.56
C SER A 428 -1.84 52.74 -25.11
N PRO A 429 -2.26 53.63 -24.18
CA PRO A 429 -1.51 54.83 -23.81
C PRO A 429 -0.19 54.60 -23.05
N TRP A 430 0.25 53.36 -22.86
CA TRP A 430 1.40 53.01 -22.03
C TRP A 430 2.68 52.68 -22.82
N MET A 431 2.74 52.94 -24.12
CA MET A 431 3.98 52.85 -24.91
C MET A 431 4.95 53.99 -24.58
N TYR A 432 5.45 54.05 -23.34
CA TYR A 432 6.67 54.77 -23.00
C TYR A 432 7.37 54.06 -21.83
N SER A 433 8.30 53.14 -22.16
CA SER A 433 9.61 52.92 -21.48
C SER A 433 10.25 51.51 -21.64
N ALA A 434 9.73 50.61 -22.47
CA ALA A 434 10.37 49.28 -22.69
C ALA A 434 11.38 49.27 -23.84
N ALA A 435 12.42 50.13 -23.78
CA ALA A 435 13.46 50.17 -24.82
C ALA A 435 14.58 49.12 -24.66
N ASP A 436 14.52 48.24 -23.65
CA ASP A 436 15.63 47.32 -23.30
C ASP A 436 15.23 45.85 -23.03
N GLN A 437 13.98 45.44 -23.27
CA GLN A 437 13.56 44.03 -23.06
C GLN A 437 12.96 43.43 -24.34
N ASP A 438 13.55 42.32 -24.80
CA ASP A 438 12.97 41.47 -25.85
C ASP A 438 11.64 40.90 -25.33
N MET A 439 10.55 41.14 -26.07
CA MET A 439 9.21 40.67 -25.71
C MET A 439 8.80 39.50 -26.62
N CYS A 440 8.27 38.45 -26.01
CA CYS A 440 7.86 37.21 -26.66
C CYS A 440 6.35 37.01 -26.49
N VAL A 441 5.74 36.34 -27.46
CA VAL A 441 4.29 36.09 -27.48
C VAL A 441 3.99 34.72 -26.87
N LEU A 442 2.98 34.67 -26.01
CA LEU A 442 2.50 33.46 -25.37
C LEU A 442 0.97 33.35 -25.48
N LEU A 443 0.44 32.15 -25.29
CA LEU A 443 -0.98 31.92 -25.05
C LEU A 443 -1.27 31.97 -23.56
N ASP A 444 -2.26 32.76 -23.14
CA ASP A 444 -2.57 32.96 -21.72
C ASP A 444 -3.97 32.45 -21.35
N SER A 445 -4.05 31.60 -20.33
CA SER A 445 -5.32 31.07 -19.80
C SER A 445 -6.29 32.16 -19.32
N GLU A 446 -5.82 33.24 -18.71
CA GLU A 446 -6.67 34.35 -18.24
C GLU A 446 -7.25 35.15 -19.41
N ALA A 447 -6.56 35.14 -20.55
CA ALA A 447 -7.01 35.74 -21.79
C ALA A 447 -7.77 34.74 -22.70
N GLY A 448 -8.15 33.56 -22.18
CA GLY A 448 -8.85 32.53 -22.94
C GLY A 448 -8.01 31.91 -24.04
N TYR A 449 -6.71 31.73 -23.79
CA TYR A 449 -5.71 31.27 -24.77
C TYR A 449 -5.63 32.16 -26.01
N THR A 450 -5.81 33.47 -25.82
CA THR A 450 -5.44 34.47 -26.82
C THR A 450 -3.98 34.87 -26.67
N GLY A 451 -3.37 35.35 -27.76
CA GLY A 451 -1.97 35.77 -27.77
C GLY A 451 -1.73 37.01 -26.92
N THR A 452 -0.93 36.90 -25.87
CA THR A 452 -0.43 38.01 -25.06
C THR A 452 1.10 38.08 -25.17
N TYR A 453 1.75 38.97 -24.41
CA TYR A 453 3.20 39.14 -24.48
C TYR A 453 3.83 39.35 -23.11
N GLN A 454 5.03 38.80 -22.93
CA GLN A 454 5.86 38.91 -21.73
C GLN A 454 7.35 39.05 -22.10
N PRO A 455 8.22 39.53 -21.20
CA PRO A 455 9.66 39.52 -21.44
C PRO A 455 10.15 38.10 -21.75
N CYS A 456 10.93 37.93 -22.82
CA CYS A 456 11.38 36.62 -23.29
C CYS A 456 12.22 35.83 -22.26
N ALA A 457 12.75 36.52 -21.25
CA ALA A 457 13.52 35.93 -20.16
C ALA A 457 12.65 35.33 -19.04
N GLU A 458 11.34 35.56 -19.03
CA GLU A 458 10.44 34.92 -18.08
C GLU A 458 10.25 33.45 -18.41
N GLU A 459 10.00 32.64 -17.38
CA GLU A 459 9.78 31.21 -17.53
C GLU A 459 8.30 30.92 -17.70
N HIS A 460 7.94 30.29 -18.82
CA HIS A 460 6.56 29.87 -19.08
C HIS A 460 6.57 28.46 -19.65
N ASN A 461 5.41 27.80 -19.57
CA ASN A 461 5.19 26.56 -20.30
C ASN A 461 5.36 26.82 -21.80
N TYR A 462 5.43 25.77 -22.60
CA TYR A 462 5.60 25.93 -24.03
C TYR A 462 4.96 24.78 -24.80
N VAL A 463 4.61 25.08 -26.05
CA VAL A 463 4.03 24.09 -26.97
C VAL A 463 4.96 23.94 -28.15
N CYS A 464 5.40 22.72 -28.39
CA CYS A 464 6.16 22.36 -29.57
C CYS A 464 5.21 21.87 -30.67
N GLN A 465 5.59 22.12 -31.92
CA GLN A 465 4.86 21.74 -33.12
C GLN A 465 5.78 20.98 -34.09
N SER A 466 5.25 19.91 -34.67
CA SER A 466 5.85 19.20 -35.81
C SER A 466 4.77 18.82 -36.83
N GLU A 467 5.18 18.44 -38.03
CA GLU A 467 4.27 17.85 -39.02
C GLU A 467 4.12 16.36 -38.72
N ALA A 468 2.90 15.85 -38.89
CA ALA A 468 2.64 14.42 -38.79
C ALA A 468 3.25 13.71 -40.00
N VAL A 469 4.03 12.66 -39.75
CA VAL A 469 4.64 11.83 -40.80
C VAL A 469 4.11 10.41 -40.71
N THR A 470 4.12 9.67 -41.82
CA THR A 470 3.75 8.25 -41.80
C THR A 470 4.77 7.44 -40.99
N CYS A 471 4.28 6.50 -40.17
CA CYS A 471 5.16 5.68 -39.34
C CYS A 471 6.11 4.82 -40.18
N GLN A 472 7.34 4.61 -39.69
CA GLN A 472 8.29 3.69 -40.31
C GLN A 472 7.83 2.22 -40.23
N ILE A 473 7.22 1.86 -39.11
CA ILE A 473 6.59 0.55 -38.88
C ILE A 473 5.13 0.83 -38.52
N ASN A 474 4.19 0.18 -39.22
CA ASN A 474 2.78 0.32 -38.91
C ASN A 474 2.44 -0.57 -37.70
N GLU A 475 2.31 0.04 -36.53
CA GLU A 475 1.89 -0.62 -35.29
C GLU A 475 0.36 -0.72 -35.16
N CYS A 476 -0.38 -0.01 -36.01
CA CYS A 476 -1.84 -0.04 -36.02
C CYS A 476 -2.35 -1.37 -36.58
N GLN A 477 -3.27 -1.98 -35.85
CA GLN A 477 -3.91 -3.23 -36.22
C GLN A 477 -5.10 -2.98 -37.15
N ASN A 478 -5.65 -4.07 -37.70
CA ASN A 478 -6.88 -4.07 -38.49
C ASN A 478 -6.90 -3.12 -39.71
N GLY A 479 -5.71 -2.76 -40.23
CA GLY A 479 -5.58 -1.87 -41.38
C GLY A 479 -5.63 -0.38 -41.04
N GLY A 480 -5.44 -0.01 -39.77
CA GLY A 480 -5.31 1.39 -39.36
C GLY A 480 -4.15 2.11 -40.04
N ASN A 481 -4.36 3.39 -40.32
CA ASN A 481 -3.32 4.25 -40.88
C ASN A 481 -2.49 4.84 -39.73
N CYS A 482 -1.16 4.78 -39.86
CA CYS A 482 -0.24 5.15 -38.79
C CYS A 482 0.46 6.47 -39.08
N SER A 483 0.37 7.38 -38.12
CA SER A 483 1.08 8.65 -38.09
C SER A 483 1.97 8.74 -36.85
N SER A 484 3.17 9.29 -37.02
CA SER A 484 4.12 9.56 -35.94
C SER A 484 4.49 11.05 -35.91
N CYS A 485 4.76 11.55 -34.72
CA CYS A 485 5.13 12.95 -34.50
C CYS A 485 6.58 13.04 -33.99
N PHE A 486 7.22 14.21 -34.14
CA PHE A 486 8.52 14.54 -33.51
C PHE A 486 9.68 13.55 -33.80
N GLY A 487 9.53 12.64 -34.76
CA GLY A 487 10.53 11.61 -35.08
C GLY A 487 10.79 10.61 -33.95
N ASP A 488 9.89 10.52 -32.97
CA ASP A 488 10.01 9.61 -31.84
C ASP A 488 8.99 8.47 -31.89
N SER A 489 8.82 7.74 -30.79
CA SER A 489 7.90 6.61 -30.67
C SER A 489 6.43 7.03 -30.42
N SER A 490 6.07 8.30 -30.61
CA SER A 490 4.66 8.69 -30.57
C SER A 490 3.93 8.11 -31.78
N VAL A 491 2.97 7.22 -31.51
CA VAL A 491 2.18 6.52 -32.52
C VAL A 491 0.72 6.94 -32.41
N PHE A 492 0.14 7.32 -33.55
CA PHE A 492 -1.27 7.63 -33.71
C PHE A 492 -1.86 6.73 -34.78
N CYS A 493 -2.97 6.08 -34.44
CA CYS A 493 -3.68 5.19 -35.34
C CYS A 493 -5.04 5.77 -35.72
N ASP A 494 -5.23 6.08 -37.00
CA ASP A 494 -6.54 6.36 -37.56
C ASP A 494 -7.23 5.03 -37.87
N CYS A 495 -8.16 4.65 -37.01
CA CYS A 495 -8.83 3.36 -37.10
C CYS A 495 -9.86 3.33 -38.23
N PRO A 496 -9.91 2.22 -39.00
CA PRO A 496 -10.97 2.02 -39.96
C PRO A 496 -12.30 1.80 -39.23
N GLN A 497 -13.40 2.01 -39.95
CA GLN A 497 -14.75 1.87 -39.40
C GLN A 497 -14.96 0.54 -38.68
N GLY A 498 -15.55 0.59 -37.49
CA GLY A 498 -15.79 -0.60 -36.65
C GLY A 498 -14.60 -1.05 -35.79
N PHE A 499 -13.53 -0.24 -35.71
CA PHE A 499 -12.38 -0.48 -34.83
C PHE A 499 -12.05 0.75 -33.99
N THR A 500 -11.59 0.51 -32.78
CA THR A 500 -11.23 1.51 -31.78
C THR A 500 -10.05 1.02 -30.94
N GLY A 501 -9.62 1.81 -29.96
CA GLY A 501 -8.42 1.57 -29.17
C GLY A 501 -7.20 2.27 -29.76
N THR A 502 -6.13 2.35 -28.97
CA THR A 502 -4.93 3.14 -29.30
C THR A 502 -4.22 2.63 -30.55
N PHE A 503 -4.28 1.32 -30.79
CA PHE A 503 -3.69 0.62 -31.93
C PHE A 503 -4.75 -0.02 -32.82
N CYS A 504 -6.01 0.42 -32.76
CA CYS A 504 -7.14 -0.17 -33.49
C CYS A 504 -7.35 -1.67 -33.21
N GLU A 505 -6.94 -2.12 -32.03
CA GLU A 505 -7.00 -3.52 -31.59
C GLU A 505 -8.40 -3.94 -31.11
N THR A 506 -9.24 -2.98 -30.74
CA THR A 506 -10.57 -3.24 -30.19
C THR A 506 -11.62 -3.14 -31.29
N VAL A 507 -12.51 -4.13 -31.38
CA VAL A 507 -13.67 -4.06 -32.29
C VAL A 507 -14.73 -3.15 -31.68
N ASP A 508 -15.13 -2.12 -32.41
CA ASP A 508 -16.27 -1.26 -32.07
C ASP A 508 -17.52 -1.81 -32.76
N TRP A 509 -18.32 -2.57 -32.01
CA TRP A 509 -19.58 -3.12 -32.50
C TRP A 509 -20.69 -2.08 -32.63
N CYS A 510 -20.48 -0.88 -32.09
CA CYS A 510 -21.38 0.26 -32.19
C CYS A 510 -21.08 1.15 -33.40
N ASP A 511 -20.11 0.82 -34.25
CA ASP A 511 -19.82 1.55 -35.48
C ASP A 511 -19.93 0.65 -36.73
N PRO A 512 -20.92 0.89 -37.62
CA PRO A 512 -21.98 1.89 -37.52
C PRO A 512 -23.03 1.49 -36.48
N ASN A 513 -23.68 2.47 -35.83
CA ASN A 513 -24.66 2.22 -34.76
C ASN A 513 -25.73 1.21 -35.22
N PRO A 514 -25.71 -0.02 -34.69
CA PRO A 514 -26.63 -1.08 -35.10
C PRO A 514 -27.98 -0.99 -34.38
N CYS A 515 -28.12 -0.11 -33.38
CA CYS A 515 -29.33 0.01 -32.60
C CYS A 515 -30.45 0.75 -33.37
N PRO A 516 -31.73 0.35 -33.21
CA PRO A 516 -32.86 1.02 -33.85
C PRO A 516 -33.01 2.49 -33.44
N LEU A 517 -33.62 3.31 -34.30
CA LEU A 517 -34.26 4.59 -33.93
C LEU A 517 -33.36 5.55 -33.11
N ASP A 518 -32.08 5.70 -33.49
CA ASP A 518 -31.10 6.55 -32.78
C ASP A 518 -30.89 6.19 -31.30
N TRP A 519 -31.15 4.94 -30.92
CA TRP A 519 -30.87 4.45 -29.57
C TRP A 519 -29.37 4.47 -29.29
N ALA A 520 -29.02 4.70 -28.01
CA ALA A 520 -27.63 4.72 -27.61
C ALA A 520 -27.08 3.29 -27.62
N CYS A 521 -26.02 3.08 -28.40
CA CYS A 521 -25.28 1.83 -28.42
C CYS A 521 -24.12 1.88 -27.42
N VAL A 522 -23.96 0.81 -26.66
CA VAL A 522 -22.86 0.64 -25.71
C VAL A 522 -22.16 -0.68 -26.02
N ASN A 523 -20.87 -0.65 -26.32
CA ASN A 523 -20.07 -1.87 -26.50
C ASN A 523 -20.08 -2.73 -25.23
N GLN A 524 -20.21 -4.04 -25.42
CA GLN A 524 -20.17 -5.04 -24.34
C GLN A 524 -19.16 -6.13 -24.71
N ASN A 525 -18.68 -6.86 -23.70
CA ASN A 525 -17.76 -7.97 -23.96
C ASN A 525 -18.49 -9.07 -24.75
N GLY A 526 -18.14 -9.24 -26.03
CA GLY A 526 -18.82 -10.15 -26.95
C GLY A 526 -20.11 -9.61 -27.59
N GLY A 527 -20.33 -8.29 -27.66
CA GLY A 527 -21.49 -7.74 -28.36
C GLY A 527 -21.83 -6.29 -28.04
N ILE A 528 -23.11 -5.94 -28.02
CA ILE A 528 -23.62 -4.58 -27.77
C ILE A 528 -24.79 -4.57 -26.79
N TYR A 529 -25.04 -3.40 -26.21
CA TYR A 529 -26.25 -3.06 -25.48
C TYR A 529 -26.92 -1.85 -26.14
N CYS A 530 -28.19 -1.99 -26.50
CA CYS A 530 -28.99 -0.91 -27.08
C CYS A 530 -29.92 -0.33 -26.00
N ALA A 531 -29.63 0.90 -25.57
CA ALA A 531 -30.35 1.57 -24.51
C ALA A 531 -31.54 2.37 -25.05
N VAL A 532 -32.72 2.17 -24.46
CA VAL A 532 -33.93 2.92 -24.85
C VAL A 532 -33.83 4.37 -24.36
N PRO A 533 -34.16 5.37 -25.21
CA PRO A 533 -34.31 6.74 -24.78
C PRO A 533 -35.30 6.85 -23.63
N SER A 534 -35.00 7.68 -22.63
CA SER A 534 -35.81 7.82 -21.41
C SER A 534 -37.27 8.24 -21.65
N ARG A 535 -37.61 8.74 -22.84
CA ARG A 535 -38.97 9.11 -23.26
C ARG A 535 -39.85 7.93 -23.71
N GLU A 536 -39.27 6.77 -23.98
CA GLU A 536 -39.98 5.59 -24.54
C GLU A 536 -40.03 4.38 -23.60
N ARG A 537 -39.57 4.51 -22.34
CA ARG A 537 -39.65 3.43 -21.33
C ARG A 537 -41.11 3.14 -20.97
N THR A 538 -41.73 2.20 -21.68
CA THR A 538 -43.06 1.66 -21.36
C THR A 538 -42.92 0.27 -20.75
N SER A 539 -43.74 -0.05 -19.75
CA SER A 539 -43.59 -1.19 -18.85
C SER A 539 -43.97 -2.56 -19.44
N SER A 540 -43.95 -2.76 -20.76
CA SER A 540 -44.35 -4.06 -21.38
C SER A 540 -43.96 -4.26 -22.85
N SER A 541 -42.86 -3.69 -23.34
CA SER A 541 -42.37 -3.99 -24.71
C SER A 541 -41.34 -5.12 -24.66
N SER A 542 -41.53 -6.18 -25.46
CA SER A 542 -40.43 -7.12 -25.76
C SER A 542 -39.57 -6.50 -26.86
N PHE A 543 -38.40 -6.01 -26.48
CA PHE A 543 -37.49 -5.33 -27.39
C PHE A 543 -36.85 -6.29 -28.39
N CYS A 544 -36.58 -7.53 -27.98
CA CYS A 544 -36.00 -8.57 -28.83
C CYS A 544 -36.95 -9.03 -29.94
N ALA A 545 -38.27 -8.86 -29.78
CA ALA A 545 -39.26 -9.21 -30.80
C ALA A 545 -39.40 -8.14 -31.90
N ALA A 546 -39.04 -6.89 -31.62
CA ALA A 546 -39.18 -5.76 -32.54
C ALA A 546 -37.91 -5.47 -33.37
N ALA A 547 -36.73 -5.83 -32.84
CA ALA A 547 -35.45 -5.63 -33.50
C ALA A 547 -34.53 -6.84 -33.24
N PRO A 548 -34.49 -7.85 -34.15
CA PRO A 548 -33.58 -8.98 -33.98
C PRO A 548 -32.13 -8.51 -34.16
N CYS A 549 -31.25 -8.99 -33.30
CA CYS A 549 -29.82 -8.80 -33.45
C CYS A 549 -29.34 -9.31 -34.82
N GLY A 550 -28.27 -8.71 -35.35
CA GLY A 550 -27.64 -9.16 -36.60
C GLY A 550 -27.25 -10.66 -36.58
N PRO A 551 -26.98 -11.26 -37.75
CA PRO A 551 -26.70 -12.69 -37.86
C PRO A 551 -25.55 -13.12 -36.95
N GLY A 552 -25.78 -14.13 -36.10
CA GLY A 552 -24.79 -14.69 -35.16
C GLY A 552 -24.87 -14.15 -33.73
N LEU A 553 -25.74 -13.17 -33.46
CA LEU A 553 -25.94 -12.60 -32.12
C LEU A 553 -27.27 -13.04 -31.52
N THR A 554 -27.26 -13.32 -30.22
CA THR A 554 -28.45 -13.69 -29.43
C THR A 554 -28.96 -12.48 -28.68
N CYS A 555 -30.25 -12.20 -28.82
CA CYS A 555 -30.90 -11.10 -28.09
C CYS A 555 -31.26 -11.51 -26.67
N LYS A 556 -30.97 -10.66 -25.69
CA LYS A 556 -31.35 -10.82 -24.28
C LYS A 556 -31.99 -9.53 -23.77
N GLU A 557 -33.24 -9.60 -23.33
CA GLU A 557 -33.99 -8.46 -22.78
C GLU A 557 -33.34 -7.95 -21.48
N ASP A 558 -33.34 -6.62 -21.30
CA ASP A 558 -33.20 -5.97 -20.00
C ASP A 558 -34.56 -5.39 -19.61
N ASP A 559 -35.19 -5.99 -18.59
CA ASP A 559 -36.61 -5.82 -18.20
C ASP A 559 -37.05 -4.35 -17.96
N THR A 560 -36.14 -3.38 -17.96
CA THR A 560 -36.48 -1.97 -17.70
C THR A 560 -35.80 -0.91 -18.58
N ALA A 561 -34.80 -1.27 -19.40
CA ALA A 561 -33.90 -0.25 -19.98
C ALA A 561 -33.38 -0.49 -21.41
N GLY A 562 -33.57 -1.69 -22.00
CA GLY A 562 -33.01 -1.99 -23.32
C GLY A 562 -32.90 -3.48 -23.61
N TYR A 563 -31.96 -3.84 -24.48
CA TYR A 563 -31.63 -5.23 -24.77
C TYR A 563 -30.15 -5.39 -25.13
N PHE A 564 -29.62 -6.58 -24.91
CA PHE A 564 -28.27 -6.98 -25.28
C PHE A 564 -28.32 -7.81 -26.57
N CYS A 565 -27.34 -7.61 -27.45
CA CYS A 565 -27.03 -8.52 -28.55
C CYS A 565 -25.64 -9.09 -28.32
N LEU A 566 -25.55 -10.35 -27.92
CA LEU A 566 -24.29 -11.01 -27.54
C LEU A 566 -23.97 -12.16 -28.50
N SER A 567 -22.70 -12.36 -28.83
CA SER A 567 -22.22 -13.55 -29.52
C SER A 567 -22.54 -14.78 -28.67
N GLY A 568 -23.29 -15.71 -29.23
CA GLY A 568 -23.70 -16.95 -28.56
C GLY A 568 -22.58 -17.96 -28.40
#